data_AF-A0A1B2J985-F1
#
_entry.id   AF-A0A1B2J985-F1
#
_cell.length_a   1.000
_cell.length_b   1.000
_cell.length_c   1.000
_cell.angle_alpha   90.00
_cell.angle_beta   90.00
_cell.angle_gamma   90.00
#
_symmetry.space_group_name_H-M   'P 1'
#
loop_
_entity.id
_entity.type
_entity.pdbx_description
1 polymer ?
#
loop_
_entity_poly.entity_id
_entity_poly.type
_entity_poly.pdbx_seq_one_letter_code
_entity_poly.pdbx_strand_id
1 'polypeptide(L)'
;MVHIGFRSVRAVFILALSSLILYGIVTTFDGSGASQPPYVNHAQDPLYHSGNSYDRENATFVTLCRNEDLYSIIQSIKKVEDRFNSKFAYDWVFLNEVPFSDEFKERTSVLISGEAKYGLIPKEHWSYPDYIDQERAAESRRQLEDQHVVYGGLESYRHMCRFNSGFFYKHPLMQAYRYYWRVEPDIEILCDVETDLFRYMRENNKTYGFTISIHEFEKTIPTLWETTKEFMKENPSYIAENNLMNFISDDHGKTYNLCHFWSNFEVADMDFWRSDVYEKYFKYLDDTGKFFYERWGDAPVHSLAVSLFLPQEKVHFFNEVGYKHSVYSMCPIDKDIWKKRKCYCNPKSDFTFQGYSCGRQYYKATGLTKPSNWRDYD
;
A
#
# COMPACT_ATOMS: atom_id res chain seq x y z
N MET A 1 39.43 4.68 -5.44
CA MET A 1 40.10 3.59 -6.19
C MET A 1 39.55 2.27 -5.69
N VAL A 2 39.09 1.43 -6.64
CA VAL A 2 38.51 0.07 -6.58
C VAL A 2 37.09 0.09 -7.18
N HIS A 3 37.08 -0.03 -8.51
CA HIS A 3 35.94 -0.38 -9.34
C HIS A 3 35.81 -1.91 -9.36
N ILE A 4 34.59 -2.45 -9.23
CA ILE A 4 34.28 -3.82 -9.64
C ILE A 4 33.08 -3.74 -10.58
N GLY A 5 33.32 -4.10 -11.83
CA GLY A 5 32.38 -4.00 -12.94
C GLY A 5 31.50 -5.24 -13.10
N PHE A 6 30.29 -5.00 -13.61
CA PHE A 6 29.38 -5.97 -14.20
C PHE A 6 29.94 -6.54 -15.50
N ARG A 7 29.81 -7.87 -15.70
CA ARG A 7 29.74 -8.45 -17.06
C ARG A 7 28.76 -9.62 -17.11
N SER A 8 27.73 -9.42 -17.92
CA SER A 8 26.82 -10.42 -18.49
C SER A 8 27.55 -11.38 -19.44
N VAL A 9 27.12 -12.64 -19.51
CA VAL A 9 27.30 -13.49 -20.71
C VAL A 9 26.06 -14.34 -20.91
N ARG A 10 25.42 -14.17 -22.09
CA ARG A 10 24.38 -15.03 -22.66
C ARG A 10 25.03 -16.16 -23.48
N ALA A 11 24.43 -17.34 -23.34
CA ALA A 11 24.26 -18.49 -24.26
C ALA A 11 25.14 -18.65 -25.53
N VAL A 12 25.62 -19.90 -25.72
CA VAL A 12 25.91 -20.49 -27.04
C VAL A 12 25.39 -21.94 -27.07
N PHE A 13 24.59 -22.25 -28.11
CA PHE A 13 24.06 -23.56 -28.48
C PHE A 13 25.12 -24.42 -29.18
N ILE A 14 25.20 -25.74 -28.89
CA ILE A 14 25.79 -26.75 -29.80
C ILE A 14 25.04 -28.10 -29.74
N LEU A 15 24.43 -28.43 -30.89
CA LEU A 15 24.23 -29.69 -31.62
C LEU A 15 23.62 -30.97 -31.02
N ALA A 16 22.72 -31.52 -31.84
CA ALA A 16 22.00 -32.78 -31.74
C ALA A 16 22.81 -34.01 -32.16
N LEU A 17 22.40 -35.20 -31.69
CA LEU A 17 22.58 -36.48 -32.38
C LEU A 17 21.59 -37.55 -31.87
N SER A 18 20.81 -38.10 -32.80
CA SER A 18 20.02 -39.33 -32.74
C SER A 18 20.94 -40.56 -32.58
N SER A 19 20.58 -41.68 -31.93
CA SER A 19 19.70 -42.75 -32.45
C SER A 19 19.58 -43.94 -31.47
N LEU A 20 18.36 -44.48 -31.36
CA LEU A 20 17.91 -45.89 -31.22
C LEU A 20 18.41 -46.88 -30.12
N ILE A 21 17.40 -47.34 -29.35
CA ILE A 21 17.00 -48.73 -28.98
C ILE A 21 17.88 -49.55 -28.02
N LEU A 22 17.29 -49.93 -26.88
CA LEU A 22 17.25 -51.33 -26.44
C LEU A 22 16.09 -51.63 -25.44
N TYR A 23 15.25 -52.58 -25.87
CA TYR A 23 14.52 -53.62 -25.14
C TYR A 23 13.64 -53.31 -23.91
N GLY A 24 12.37 -53.74 -24.05
CA GLY A 24 11.36 -53.69 -23.01
C GLY A 24 11.43 -54.83 -22.00
N ILE A 25 10.80 -54.56 -20.86
CA ILE A 25 10.24 -55.57 -19.96
C ILE A 25 8.82 -55.08 -19.67
N VAL A 26 7.84 -55.83 -20.18
CA VAL A 26 6.43 -55.71 -19.81
C VAL A 26 6.26 -56.45 -18.49
N THR A 27 6.00 -55.72 -17.41
CA THR A 27 5.43 -56.29 -16.19
C THR A 27 3.96 -55.88 -16.12
N THR A 28 3.10 -56.87 -16.30
CA THR A 28 1.67 -56.79 -16.03
C THR A 28 1.45 -56.70 -14.53
N PHE A 29 0.89 -55.59 -14.05
CA PHE A 29 0.23 -55.52 -12.74
C PHE A 29 -1.24 -55.19 -12.98
N ASP A 30 -2.08 -56.21 -12.91
CA ASP A 30 -3.49 -56.05 -12.57
C ASP A 30 -3.57 -55.81 -11.05
N GLY A 31 -4.21 -54.71 -10.67
CA GLY A 31 -4.31 -54.25 -9.29
C GLY A 31 -5.42 -53.23 -9.15
N SER A 32 -6.62 -53.76 -8.89
CA SER A 32 -7.81 -53.08 -8.40
C SER A 32 -7.57 -52.00 -7.34
N GLY A 33 -8.33 -50.90 -7.43
CA GLY A 33 -8.71 -50.08 -6.27
C GLY A 33 -7.84 -48.87 -5.95
N ALA A 34 -7.68 -47.92 -6.88
CA ALA A 34 -7.31 -46.56 -6.50
C ALA A 34 -8.56 -45.82 -5.98
N SER A 35 -8.71 -45.74 -4.66
CA SER A 35 -9.65 -44.81 -4.03
C SER A 35 -9.25 -43.38 -4.43
N GLN A 36 -10.18 -42.67 -5.05
CA GLN A 36 -10.06 -41.23 -5.25
C GLN A 36 -9.78 -40.59 -3.88
N PRO A 37 -8.83 -39.64 -3.75
CA PRO A 37 -8.72 -38.87 -2.54
C PRO A 37 -10.08 -38.22 -2.26
N PRO A 38 -10.57 -38.23 -1.01
CA PRO A 38 -11.89 -37.69 -0.72
C PRO A 38 -11.94 -36.25 -1.21
N TYR A 39 -12.91 -35.95 -2.07
CA TYR A 39 -13.29 -34.59 -2.40
C TYR A 39 -13.50 -33.85 -1.08
N VAL A 40 -12.60 -32.92 -0.76
CA VAL A 40 -12.80 -31.99 0.34
C VAL A 40 -13.93 -31.08 -0.12
N ASN A 41 -15.12 -31.38 0.38
CA ASN A 41 -16.29 -30.58 0.15
C ASN A 41 -16.07 -29.25 0.90
N HIS A 42 -15.70 -28.18 0.18
CA HIS A 42 -15.53 -26.83 0.71
C HIS A 42 -16.84 -26.19 1.21
N ALA A 43 -17.92 -26.97 1.34
CA ALA A 43 -19.25 -26.53 1.75
C ALA A 43 -19.42 -26.30 3.27
N GLN A 44 -18.35 -25.95 3.98
CA GLN A 44 -18.41 -25.52 5.39
C GLN A 44 -17.58 -24.25 5.60
N ASP A 45 -17.85 -23.23 4.78
CA ASP A 45 -17.56 -21.85 5.13
C ASP A 45 -18.85 -21.24 5.74
N PRO A 46 -18.83 -20.72 6.99
CA PRO A 46 -19.97 -20.06 7.60
C PRO A 46 -20.55 -18.89 6.79
N LEU A 47 -19.83 -18.35 5.79
CA LEU A 47 -20.30 -17.29 4.90
C LEU A 47 -21.01 -17.79 3.64
N TYR A 48 -20.92 -19.09 3.32
CA TYR A 48 -21.65 -19.74 2.22
C TYR A 48 -22.98 -20.39 2.69
N HIS A 49 -23.58 -19.84 3.74
CA HIS A 49 -24.91 -20.25 4.19
C HIS A 49 -25.98 -19.23 3.80
N SER A 50 -26.88 -19.70 2.93
CA SER A 50 -28.17 -19.14 2.54
C SER A 50 -28.10 -17.93 1.60
N GLY A 51 -28.99 -17.90 0.60
CA GLY A 51 -29.15 -16.84 -0.40
C GLY A 51 -29.62 -15.50 0.16
N ASN A 52 -28.96 -15.00 1.20
CA ASN A 52 -28.92 -13.59 1.56
C ASN A 52 -27.69 -12.99 0.87
N SER A 53 -27.90 -12.00 0.00
CA SER A 53 -26.81 -11.20 -0.55
C SER A 53 -26.01 -10.59 0.61
N TYR A 54 -24.73 -10.94 0.72
CA TYR A 54 -23.82 -10.25 1.63
C TYR A 54 -23.86 -8.74 1.32
N ASP A 55 -24.32 -7.93 2.28
CA ASP A 55 -24.41 -6.48 2.11
C ASP A 55 -23.01 -5.88 2.29
N ARG A 56 -22.42 -5.44 1.17
CA ARG A 56 -21.07 -4.87 1.13
C ARG A 56 -21.11 -3.42 1.59
N GLU A 57 -20.01 -2.98 2.20
CA GLU A 57 -19.83 -1.55 2.43
C GLU A 57 -19.67 -0.80 1.10
N ASN A 58 -19.90 0.51 1.10
CA ASN A 58 -19.59 1.33 -0.07
C ASN A 58 -18.07 1.54 -0.19
N ALA A 59 -17.37 0.57 -0.78
CA ALA A 59 -15.92 0.50 -0.82
C ALA A 59 -15.37 -0.11 -2.12
N THR A 60 -14.10 0.15 -2.38
CA THR A 60 -13.35 -0.38 -3.54
C THR A 60 -11.89 -0.59 -3.19
N PHE A 61 -11.19 -1.45 -3.94
CA PHE A 61 -9.74 -1.30 -4.07
C PHE A 61 -9.42 -0.14 -5.02
N VAL A 62 -8.26 0.47 -4.83
CA VAL A 62 -7.72 1.44 -5.78
C VAL A 62 -6.26 1.16 -6.06
N THR A 63 -5.89 1.20 -7.34
CA THR A 63 -4.52 1.05 -7.81
C THR A 63 -4.21 2.15 -8.79
N LEU A 64 -3.13 2.89 -8.52
CA LEU A 64 -2.47 3.73 -9.52
C LEU A 64 -1.32 2.92 -10.12
N CYS A 65 -1.40 2.56 -11.40
CA CYS A 65 -0.33 1.81 -12.05
C CYS A 65 -0.33 2.06 -13.55
N ARG A 66 0.78 1.71 -14.20
CA ARG A 66 0.95 1.85 -15.65
C ARG A 66 0.60 0.56 -16.39
N ASN A 67 0.55 0.66 -17.71
CA ASN A 67 0.36 -0.52 -18.56
C ASN A 67 1.51 -1.52 -18.40
N GLU A 68 2.73 -1.04 -18.19
CA GLU A 68 3.93 -1.89 -18.04
C GLU A 68 3.94 -2.69 -16.73
N ASP A 69 3.12 -2.29 -15.75
CA ASP A 69 2.98 -2.97 -14.45
C ASP A 69 2.01 -4.17 -14.50
N LEU A 70 1.48 -4.53 -15.68
CA LEU A 70 0.44 -5.56 -15.82
C LEU A 70 0.75 -6.86 -15.06
N TYR A 71 1.96 -7.40 -15.20
CA TYR A 71 2.28 -8.69 -14.58
C TYR A 71 2.62 -8.58 -13.08
N SER A 72 3.10 -7.44 -12.60
CA SER A 72 3.31 -7.20 -11.17
C SER A 72 1.98 -6.93 -10.45
N ILE A 73 1.05 -6.20 -11.07
CA ILE A 73 -0.29 -6.01 -10.50
C ILE A 73 -1.12 -7.29 -10.55
N ILE A 74 -0.99 -8.15 -11.58
CA ILE A 74 -1.65 -9.47 -11.60
C ILE A 74 -1.27 -10.31 -10.37
N GLN A 75 0.01 -10.30 -9.97
CA GLN A 75 0.45 -11.02 -8.78
C GLN A 75 -0.22 -10.46 -7.53
N SER A 76 -0.29 -9.13 -7.41
CA SER A 76 -0.93 -8.43 -6.30
C SER A 76 -2.43 -8.72 -6.21
N ILE A 77 -3.15 -8.64 -7.33
CA ILE A 77 -4.57 -9.02 -7.45
C ILE A 77 -4.76 -10.44 -6.96
N LYS A 78 -3.93 -11.40 -7.41
CA LYS A 78 -4.01 -12.80 -6.94
C LYS A 78 -3.85 -12.92 -5.43
N LYS A 79 -2.90 -12.20 -4.82
CA LYS A 79 -2.72 -12.23 -3.36
C LYS A 79 -3.93 -11.66 -2.62
N VAL A 80 -4.51 -10.56 -3.11
CA VAL A 80 -5.70 -9.95 -2.51
C VAL A 80 -6.92 -10.87 -2.67
N GLU A 81 -7.14 -11.44 -3.85
CA GLU A 81 -8.23 -12.38 -4.13
C GLU A 81 -8.12 -13.65 -3.28
N ASP A 82 -6.94 -14.29 -3.26
CA ASP A 82 -6.71 -15.54 -2.54
C ASP A 82 -6.90 -15.39 -1.03
N ARG A 83 -6.56 -14.23 -0.46
CA ARG A 83 -6.56 -14.01 1.00
C ARG A 83 -7.79 -13.29 1.51
N PHE A 84 -8.43 -12.46 0.68
CA PHE A 84 -9.51 -11.57 1.09
C PHE A 84 -10.67 -11.53 0.08
N ASN A 85 -10.44 -11.04 -1.14
CA ASN A 85 -11.54 -10.51 -1.95
C ASN A 85 -12.45 -11.57 -2.59
N SER A 86 -11.98 -12.81 -2.76
CA SER A 86 -12.84 -13.91 -3.23
C SER A 86 -14.04 -14.18 -2.31
N LYS A 87 -13.96 -13.77 -1.03
CA LYS A 87 -15.04 -13.89 -0.03
C LYS A 87 -16.04 -12.75 -0.08
N PHE A 88 -15.60 -11.55 -0.49
CA PHE A 88 -16.37 -10.31 -0.35
C PHE A 88 -16.78 -9.68 -1.68
N ALA A 89 -16.00 -9.90 -2.74
CA ALA A 89 -16.24 -9.40 -4.10
C ALA A 89 -16.45 -7.88 -4.17
N TYR A 90 -15.52 -7.12 -3.56
CA TYR A 90 -15.44 -5.66 -3.74
C TYR A 90 -14.86 -5.31 -5.12
N ASP A 91 -15.31 -4.17 -5.65
CA ASP A 91 -14.84 -3.59 -6.91
C ASP A 91 -13.37 -3.17 -6.83
N TRP A 92 -12.75 -2.97 -8.00
CA TRP A 92 -11.38 -2.52 -8.13
C TRP A 92 -11.27 -1.38 -9.14
N VAL A 93 -10.80 -0.21 -8.70
CA VAL A 93 -10.56 0.94 -9.57
C VAL A 93 -9.07 1.03 -9.92
N PHE A 94 -8.77 1.02 -11.21
CA PHE A 94 -7.44 1.29 -11.75
C PHE A 94 -7.39 2.71 -12.31
N LEU A 95 -6.36 3.47 -11.94
CA LEU A 95 -6.11 4.83 -12.41
C LEU A 95 -4.72 4.89 -13.08
N ASN A 96 -4.60 5.69 -14.14
CA ASN A 96 -3.35 5.85 -14.90
C ASN A 96 -3.30 7.22 -15.59
N GLU A 97 -2.11 7.78 -15.77
CA GLU A 97 -1.88 9.04 -16.49
C GLU A 97 -2.06 8.90 -18.02
N VAL A 98 -2.08 7.67 -18.53
CA VAL A 98 -2.43 7.34 -19.92
C VAL A 98 -3.56 6.31 -19.98
N PRO A 99 -4.26 6.16 -21.13
CA PRO A 99 -5.27 5.14 -21.28
C PRO A 99 -4.70 3.72 -21.06
N PHE A 100 -5.41 2.90 -20.27
CA PHE A 100 -5.09 1.49 -20.16
C PHE A 100 -5.30 0.75 -21.49
N SER A 101 -4.37 -0.14 -21.82
CA SER A 101 -4.46 -1.03 -22.99
C SER A 101 -5.61 -2.03 -22.83
N ASP A 102 -6.10 -2.55 -23.95
CA ASP A 102 -7.15 -3.57 -23.92
C ASP A 102 -6.66 -4.87 -23.26
N GLU A 103 -5.38 -5.22 -23.46
CA GLU A 103 -4.73 -6.34 -22.76
C GLU A 103 -4.77 -6.14 -21.24
N PHE A 104 -4.44 -4.94 -20.74
CA PHE A 104 -4.46 -4.66 -19.32
C PHE A 104 -5.86 -4.87 -18.74
N LYS A 105 -6.87 -4.31 -19.42
CA LYS A 105 -8.28 -4.41 -18.99
C LYS A 105 -8.76 -5.85 -19.02
N GLU A 106 -8.55 -6.56 -20.13
CA GLU A 106 -8.97 -7.95 -20.30
C GLU A 106 -8.34 -8.84 -19.21
N ARG A 107 -7.02 -8.73 -19.03
CA ARG A 107 -6.28 -9.60 -18.10
C ARG A 107 -6.63 -9.34 -16.64
N THR A 108 -6.84 -8.10 -16.23
CA THR A 108 -7.19 -7.79 -14.84
C THR A 108 -8.66 -8.07 -14.54
N SER A 109 -9.58 -7.76 -15.48
CA SER A 109 -11.02 -7.99 -15.30
C SER A 109 -11.38 -9.46 -15.02
N VAL A 110 -10.69 -10.42 -15.64
CA VAL A 110 -10.97 -11.85 -15.44
C VAL A 110 -10.44 -12.42 -14.12
N LEU A 111 -9.63 -11.65 -13.39
CA LEU A 111 -9.03 -12.09 -12.13
C LEU A 111 -9.74 -11.56 -10.89
N ILE A 112 -10.51 -10.48 -11.04
CA ILE A 112 -11.15 -9.76 -9.94
C ILE A 112 -12.56 -10.31 -9.75
N SER A 113 -12.91 -10.61 -8.50
CA SER A 113 -14.24 -11.16 -8.17
C SER A 113 -15.36 -10.11 -8.24
N GLY A 114 -15.03 -8.83 -8.00
CA GLY A 114 -15.93 -7.68 -8.18
C GLY A 114 -15.84 -7.04 -9.58
N GLU A 115 -16.30 -5.81 -9.73
CA GLU A 115 -16.17 -5.07 -11.00
C GLU A 115 -14.82 -4.35 -11.10
N ALA A 116 -14.08 -4.56 -12.19
CA ALA A 116 -12.88 -3.79 -12.51
C ALA A 116 -13.23 -2.53 -13.32
N LYS A 117 -12.81 -1.35 -12.84
CA LYS A 117 -13.10 -0.04 -13.45
C LYS A 117 -11.79 0.66 -13.79
N TYR A 118 -11.73 1.31 -14.95
CA TYR A 118 -10.49 1.89 -15.48
C TYR A 118 -10.66 3.37 -15.77
N GLY A 119 -9.87 4.21 -15.10
CA GLY A 119 -9.93 5.67 -15.17
C GLY A 119 -8.65 6.29 -15.74
N LEU A 120 -8.83 7.22 -16.68
CA LEU A 120 -7.76 8.12 -17.11
C LEU A 120 -7.73 9.33 -16.16
N ILE A 121 -6.55 9.62 -15.61
CA ILE A 121 -6.38 10.76 -14.72
C ILE A 121 -6.55 12.07 -15.51
N PRO A 122 -7.39 13.02 -15.03
CA PRO A 122 -7.49 14.34 -15.64
C PRO A 122 -6.12 15.03 -15.68
N LYS A 123 -5.82 15.70 -16.79
CA LYS A 123 -4.49 16.29 -17.03
C LYS A 123 -4.12 17.31 -15.93
N GLU A 124 -5.09 18.07 -15.44
CA GLU A 124 -4.95 19.03 -14.34
C GLU A 124 -4.49 18.40 -13.01
N HIS A 125 -4.77 17.11 -12.81
CA HIS A 125 -4.34 16.35 -11.64
C HIS A 125 -2.97 15.69 -11.84
N TRP A 126 -2.48 15.62 -13.08
CA TRP A 126 -1.19 15.04 -13.46
C TRP A 126 -0.39 15.96 -14.40
N SER A 127 -0.20 17.21 -13.97
CA SER A 127 0.64 18.19 -14.65
C SER A 127 1.23 19.18 -13.64
N TYR A 128 2.16 20.01 -14.11
CA TYR A 128 2.62 21.15 -13.31
C TYR A 128 1.51 22.19 -13.21
N PRO A 129 1.19 22.68 -12.01
CA PRO A 129 0.44 23.93 -11.86
C PRO A 129 1.17 25.11 -12.51
N ASP A 130 0.41 26.11 -12.97
CA ASP A 130 0.94 27.26 -13.71
C ASP A 130 1.98 28.10 -12.94
N TYR A 131 1.94 28.03 -11.60
CA TYR A 131 2.88 28.75 -10.72
C TYR A 131 4.20 27.99 -10.48
N ILE A 132 4.37 26.80 -11.04
CA ILE A 132 5.62 26.03 -10.90
C ILE A 132 6.63 26.45 -11.97
N ASP A 133 7.79 26.91 -11.50
CA ASP A 133 8.99 27.06 -12.31
C ASP A 133 9.57 25.67 -12.64
N GLN A 134 9.35 25.22 -13.87
CA GLN A 134 9.78 23.89 -14.31
C GLN A 134 11.30 23.76 -14.45
N GLU A 135 12.03 24.86 -14.70
CA GLU A 135 13.50 24.83 -14.74
C GLU A 135 14.07 24.63 -13.34
N ARG A 136 13.52 25.34 -12.35
CA ARG A 136 13.86 25.13 -10.93
C ARG A 136 13.50 23.71 -10.47
N ALA A 137 12.33 23.21 -10.86
CA ALA A 137 11.95 21.83 -10.54
C ALA A 137 12.93 20.83 -11.16
N ALA A 138 13.33 21.01 -12.43
CA ALA A 138 14.32 20.15 -13.09
C ALA A 138 15.68 20.18 -12.40
N GLU A 139 16.12 21.35 -11.94
CA GLU A 139 17.36 21.49 -11.17
C GLU A 139 17.30 20.74 -9.82
N SER A 140 16.19 20.84 -9.08
CA SER A 140 15.98 20.05 -7.86
C SER A 140 16.05 18.54 -8.12
N ARG A 141 15.50 18.07 -9.25
CA ARG A 141 15.62 16.66 -9.65
C ARG A 141 17.08 16.23 -9.83
N ARG A 142 17.86 17.02 -10.57
CA ARG A 142 19.30 16.76 -10.78
C ARG A 142 20.05 16.70 -9.45
N GLN A 143 19.81 17.66 -8.55
CA GLN A 143 20.47 17.70 -7.24
C GLN A 143 20.15 16.49 -6.37
N LEU A 144 18.89 16.04 -6.33
CA LEU A 144 18.51 14.85 -5.55
C LEU A 144 19.01 13.54 -6.20
N GLU A 145 19.07 13.48 -7.53
CA GLU A 145 19.69 12.37 -8.26
C GLU A 145 21.19 12.26 -7.95
N ASP A 146 21.93 13.37 -8.00
CA ASP A 146 23.37 13.42 -7.66
C ASP A 146 23.63 13.00 -6.21
N GLN A 147 22.69 13.27 -5.32
CA GLN A 147 22.72 12.85 -3.91
C GLN A 147 22.28 11.40 -3.69
N HIS A 148 21.98 10.65 -4.77
CA HIS A 148 21.54 9.25 -4.74
C HIS A 148 20.26 9.05 -3.92
N VAL A 149 19.40 10.07 -3.87
CA VAL A 149 18.08 9.95 -3.24
C VAL A 149 17.19 9.12 -4.14
N VAL A 150 16.57 8.06 -3.59
CA VAL A 150 15.67 7.17 -4.34
C VAL A 150 14.60 7.99 -5.05
N TYR A 151 14.38 7.76 -6.34
CA TYR A 151 13.47 8.55 -7.18
C TYR A 151 13.75 10.07 -7.27
N GLY A 152 14.92 10.54 -6.79
CA GLY A 152 15.29 11.95 -6.77
C GLY A 152 15.24 12.61 -8.14
N GLY A 153 15.71 11.92 -9.19
CA GLY A 153 15.66 12.38 -10.58
C GLY A 153 14.31 12.20 -11.29
N LEU A 154 13.36 11.46 -10.69
CA LEU A 154 12.13 11.07 -11.39
C LEU A 154 11.03 12.14 -11.27
N GLU A 155 10.67 12.71 -12.41
CA GLU A 155 9.59 13.68 -12.54
C GLU A 155 8.22 13.07 -12.31
N SER A 156 7.94 11.94 -12.97
CA SER A 156 6.65 11.24 -12.83
C SER A 156 6.39 10.77 -11.40
N TYR A 157 7.44 10.50 -10.61
CA TYR A 157 7.30 10.15 -9.20
C TYR A 157 6.74 11.31 -8.37
N ARG A 158 7.11 12.55 -8.68
CA ARG A 158 6.58 13.74 -7.99
C ARG A 158 5.12 14.01 -8.36
N HIS A 159 4.76 13.80 -9.63
CA HIS A 159 3.35 13.82 -10.03
C HIS A 159 2.54 12.75 -9.31
N MET A 160 3.08 11.52 -9.18
CA MET A 160 2.46 10.44 -8.42
C MET A 160 2.25 10.84 -6.95
N CYS A 161 3.26 11.36 -6.27
CA CYS A 161 3.13 11.79 -4.87
C CYS A 161 2.10 12.90 -4.70
N ARG A 162 2.09 13.90 -5.59
CA ARG A 162 1.08 14.96 -5.58
C ARG A 162 -0.33 14.40 -5.87
N PHE A 163 -0.46 13.49 -6.82
CA PHE A 163 -1.74 12.85 -7.18
C PHE A 163 -2.34 12.07 -6.02
N ASN A 164 -1.54 11.22 -5.37
CA ASN A 164 -1.97 10.45 -4.22
C ASN A 164 -2.24 11.35 -3.01
N SER A 165 -1.54 12.48 -2.87
CA SER A 165 -1.83 13.45 -1.80
C SER A 165 -3.17 14.18 -2.01
N GLY A 166 -3.49 14.59 -3.24
CA GLY A 166 -4.50 15.62 -3.47
C GLY A 166 -5.67 15.30 -4.37
N PHE A 167 -5.62 14.19 -5.12
CA PHE A 167 -6.46 14.04 -6.31
C PHE A 167 -7.08 12.66 -6.52
N PHE A 168 -6.48 11.55 -6.05
CA PHE A 168 -7.03 10.22 -6.34
C PHE A 168 -8.50 10.09 -5.88
N TYR A 169 -8.82 10.58 -4.69
CA TYR A 169 -10.17 10.54 -4.12
C TYR A 169 -11.16 11.49 -4.81
N LYS A 170 -10.68 12.41 -5.66
CA LYS A 170 -11.47 13.33 -6.49
C LYS A 170 -11.79 12.75 -7.87
N HIS A 171 -11.13 11.66 -8.26
CA HIS A 171 -11.37 11.06 -9.57
C HIS A 171 -12.84 10.63 -9.70
N PRO A 172 -13.51 10.83 -10.87
CA PRO A 172 -14.94 10.53 -11.03
C PRO A 172 -15.34 9.11 -10.61
N LEU A 173 -14.51 8.10 -10.91
CA LEU A 173 -14.76 6.72 -10.47
C LEU A 173 -14.70 6.56 -8.95
N MET A 174 -13.88 7.34 -8.25
CA MET A 174 -13.73 7.26 -6.80
C MET A 174 -14.90 7.95 -6.07
N GLN A 175 -15.62 8.86 -6.73
CA GLN A 175 -16.78 9.56 -6.14
C GLN A 175 -17.94 8.63 -5.79
N ALA A 176 -18.01 7.45 -6.43
CA ALA A 176 -19.01 6.44 -6.10
C ALA A 176 -18.77 5.77 -4.74
N TYR A 177 -17.54 5.85 -4.21
CA TYR A 177 -17.12 5.10 -3.03
C TYR A 177 -16.88 5.98 -1.80
N ARG A 178 -17.09 5.38 -0.63
CA ARG A 178 -16.74 5.97 0.66
C ARG A 178 -15.39 5.48 1.14
N TYR A 179 -15.18 4.17 1.20
CA TYR A 179 -13.91 3.59 1.63
C TYR A 179 -13.06 3.15 0.43
N TYR A 180 -11.74 3.16 0.63
CA TYR A 180 -10.81 2.55 -0.32
C TYR A 180 -9.79 1.68 0.40
N TRP A 181 -9.32 0.65 -0.30
CA TRP A 181 -8.08 -0.05 0.03
C TRP A 181 -7.07 0.18 -1.09
N ARG A 182 -6.00 0.93 -0.83
CA ARG A 182 -4.90 1.11 -1.77
C ARG A 182 -4.09 -0.17 -1.93
N VAL A 183 -3.92 -0.62 -3.17
CA VAL A 183 -3.12 -1.78 -3.54
C VAL A 183 -2.15 -1.38 -4.64
N GLU A 184 -0.85 -1.52 -4.37
CA GLU A 184 0.22 -1.31 -5.35
C GLU A 184 0.58 -2.62 -6.08
N PRO A 185 1.26 -2.54 -7.24
CA PRO A 185 1.97 -3.69 -7.80
C PRO A 185 3.03 -4.25 -6.84
N ASP A 186 3.42 -5.52 -7.04
CA ASP A 186 4.45 -6.23 -6.27
C ASP A 186 4.24 -6.29 -4.73
N ILE A 187 2.99 -6.29 -4.28
CA ILE A 187 2.63 -6.55 -2.87
C ILE A 187 2.42 -8.04 -2.58
N GLU A 188 2.52 -8.41 -1.31
CA GLU A 188 2.04 -9.69 -0.81
C GLU A 188 1.04 -9.52 0.35
N ILE A 189 -0.03 -10.32 0.33
CA ILE A 189 -0.89 -10.56 1.49
C ILE A 189 -0.47 -11.91 2.09
N LEU A 190 0.18 -11.84 3.25
CA LEU A 190 0.94 -12.93 3.86
C LEU A 190 0.07 -13.88 4.70
N CYS A 191 -1.18 -13.51 4.98
CA CYS A 191 -2.11 -14.21 5.86
C CYS A 191 -3.52 -14.21 5.26
N ASP A 192 -4.36 -15.18 5.61
CA ASP A 192 -5.79 -15.18 5.31
C ASP A 192 -6.47 -14.02 6.07
N VAL A 193 -7.26 -13.21 5.36
CA VAL A 193 -8.02 -12.09 5.94
C VAL A 193 -9.50 -12.47 5.92
N GLU A 194 -10.00 -12.98 7.05
CA GLU A 194 -11.40 -13.44 7.19
C GLU A 194 -12.36 -12.32 7.59
N THR A 195 -11.83 -11.16 7.97
CA THR A 195 -12.62 -10.03 8.42
C THR A 195 -12.77 -9.05 7.26
N ASP A 196 -13.99 -8.65 6.94
CA ASP A 196 -14.22 -7.55 6.02
C ASP A 196 -13.65 -6.27 6.62
N LEU A 197 -12.53 -5.79 6.06
CA LEU A 197 -11.80 -4.65 6.60
C LEU A 197 -12.63 -3.37 6.49
N PHE A 198 -13.41 -3.20 5.43
CA PHE A 198 -14.26 -2.01 5.26
C PHE A 198 -15.39 -1.98 6.29
N ARG A 199 -16.03 -3.14 6.52
CA ARG A 199 -17.04 -3.27 7.56
C ARG A 199 -16.43 -3.02 8.93
N TYR A 200 -15.25 -3.57 9.21
CA TYR A 200 -14.52 -3.30 10.45
C TYR A 200 -14.29 -1.80 10.66
N MET A 201 -13.84 -1.09 9.62
CA MET A 201 -13.62 0.36 9.69
C MET A 201 -14.91 1.11 10.08
N ARG A 202 -16.04 0.80 9.43
CA ARG A 202 -17.33 1.43 9.76
C ARG A 202 -17.79 1.09 11.18
N GLU A 203 -17.84 -0.19 11.53
CA GLU A 203 -18.41 -0.67 12.80
C GLU A 203 -17.60 -0.20 14.01
N ASN A 204 -16.28 -0.05 13.85
CA ASN A 204 -15.38 0.41 14.89
C ASN A 204 -15.04 1.90 14.78
N ASN A 205 -15.79 2.64 13.94
CA ASN A 205 -15.69 4.08 13.76
C ASN A 205 -14.26 4.55 13.45
N LYS A 206 -13.54 3.77 12.64
CA LYS A 206 -12.18 4.06 12.18
C LYS A 206 -12.21 4.84 10.87
N THR A 207 -11.21 5.69 10.71
CA THR A 207 -11.05 6.56 9.54
C THR A 207 -9.83 6.16 8.72
N TYR A 208 -8.73 5.77 9.36
CA TYR A 208 -7.49 5.41 8.67
C TYR A 208 -6.88 4.15 9.25
N GLY A 209 -6.52 3.19 8.40
CA GLY A 209 -5.93 1.92 8.78
C GLY A 209 -4.67 1.60 7.99
N PHE A 210 -3.63 1.12 8.67
CA PHE A 210 -2.31 0.84 8.10
C PHE A 210 -1.70 -0.48 8.60
N THR A 211 -0.66 -0.95 7.92
CA THR A 211 0.14 -2.13 8.31
C THR A 211 1.62 -1.83 8.57
N ILE A 212 2.21 -0.84 7.91
CA ILE A 212 3.63 -0.50 8.07
C ILE A 212 3.77 0.98 8.42
N SER A 213 4.71 1.29 9.32
CA SER A 213 5.15 2.66 9.60
C SER A 213 6.68 2.72 9.61
N ILE A 214 7.24 3.84 9.14
CA ILE A 214 8.67 3.99 8.87
C ILE A 214 9.11 5.45 9.01
N HIS A 215 10.41 5.67 9.19
CA HIS A 215 11.01 7.00 9.11
C HIS A 215 11.24 7.41 7.66
N GLU A 216 10.82 8.63 7.30
CA GLU A 216 11.12 9.24 6.01
C GLU A 216 12.59 9.68 5.94
N PHE A 217 13.13 9.79 4.73
CA PHE A 217 14.41 10.46 4.52
C PHE A 217 14.22 11.98 4.56
N GLU A 218 14.75 12.63 5.60
CA GLU A 218 14.64 14.08 5.83
C GLU A 218 14.98 14.93 4.59
N LYS A 219 15.98 14.52 3.80
CA LYS A 219 16.39 15.19 2.54
C LYS A 219 15.26 15.40 1.52
N THR A 220 14.17 14.64 1.65
CA THR A 220 13.07 14.61 0.71
C THR A 220 11.94 15.55 1.11
N ILE A 221 11.94 15.95 2.39
CA ILE A 221 10.91 16.76 3.05
C ILE A 221 11.51 17.83 3.99
N PRO A 222 12.64 18.50 3.65
CA PRO A 222 13.36 19.38 4.58
C PRO A 222 12.50 20.52 5.13
N THR A 223 11.46 20.95 4.42
CA THR A 223 10.57 22.03 4.89
C THR A 223 9.12 21.61 5.08
N LEU A 224 8.79 20.32 4.96
CA LEU A 224 7.41 19.84 5.11
C LEU A 224 6.88 20.17 6.50
N TRP A 225 7.62 19.83 7.56
CA TRP A 225 7.17 20.05 8.93
C TRP A 225 6.98 21.53 9.29
N GLU A 226 7.92 22.39 8.88
CA GLU A 226 7.79 23.83 9.12
C GLU A 226 6.55 24.38 8.40
N THR A 227 6.32 23.97 7.15
CA THR A 227 5.12 24.35 6.38
C THR A 227 3.85 23.86 7.08
N THR A 228 3.84 22.63 7.60
CA THR A 228 2.72 22.08 8.37
C THR A 228 2.47 22.88 9.65
N LYS A 229 3.52 23.26 10.40
CA LYS A 229 3.38 24.09 11.61
C LYS A 229 2.81 25.47 11.31
N GLU A 230 3.19 26.07 10.18
CA GLU A 230 2.62 27.34 9.72
C GLU A 230 1.10 27.20 9.47
N PHE A 231 0.68 26.15 8.76
CA PHE A 231 -0.73 25.82 8.58
C PHE A 231 -1.47 25.63 9.92
N MET A 232 -0.88 24.88 10.87
CA MET A 232 -1.48 24.65 12.19
C MET A 232 -1.65 25.96 12.98
N LYS A 233 -0.67 26.86 12.89
CA LYS A 233 -0.70 28.17 13.57
C LYS A 233 -1.80 29.06 13.01
N GLU A 234 -2.01 29.03 11.70
CA GLU A 234 -3.07 29.77 11.02
C GLU A 234 -4.46 29.14 11.25
N ASN A 235 -4.51 27.83 11.52
CA ASN A 235 -5.76 27.07 11.61
C ASN A 235 -5.83 26.20 12.89
N PRO A 236 -5.74 26.79 14.10
CA PRO A 236 -5.67 26.01 15.34
C PRO A 236 -6.93 25.17 15.62
N SER A 237 -8.08 25.57 15.08
CA SER A 237 -9.36 24.85 15.25
C SER A 237 -9.41 23.50 14.52
N TYR A 238 -8.48 23.25 13.58
CA TYR A 238 -8.40 21.96 12.89
C TYR A 238 -7.61 20.90 13.65
N ILE A 239 -6.87 21.29 14.67
CA ILE A 239 -6.04 20.37 15.44
C ILE A 239 -6.96 19.57 16.36
N ALA A 240 -7.07 18.27 16.10
CA ALA A 240 -7.94 17.41 16.87
C ALA A 240 -7.43 17.30 18.32
N GLU A 241 -8.37 17.30 19.27
CA GLU A 241 -8.07 16.87 20.64
C GLU A 241 -7.68 15.39 20.63
N ASN A 242 -6.74 14.99 21.49
CA ASN A 242 -6.22 13.62 21.57
C ASN A 242 -5.69 13.07 20.23
N ASN A 243 -5.06 13.93 19.43
CA ASN A 243 -4.41 13.53 18.18
C ASN A 243 -3.12 12.70 18.41
N LEU A 244 -2.47 12.30 17.32
CA LEU A 244 -1.25 11.49 17.33
C LEU A 244 0.04 12.34 17.26
N MET A 245 0.09 13.53 17.86
CA MET A 245 1.32 14.35 17.91
C MET A 245 2.53 13.56 18.43
N ASN A 246 2.33 12.72 19.45
CA ASN A 246 3.41 11.90 20.04
C ASN A 246 3.90 10.76 19.14
N PHE A 247 3.21 10.46 18.03
CA PHE A 247 3.70 9.54 17.00
C PHE A 247 4.69 10.24 16.06
N ILE A 248 4.37 11.48 15.67
CA ILE A 248 5.16 12.26 14.69
C ILE A 248 6.19 13.19 15.33
N SER A 249 6.19 13.37 16.65
CA SER A 249 7.13 14.26 17.32
C SER A 249 7.48 13.78 18.73
N ASP A 250 8.77 13.78 19.05
CA ASP A 250 9.28 13.41 20.38
C ASP A 250 9.42 14.62 21.33
N ASP A 251 9.17 15.83 20.85
CA ASP A 251 9.40 17.09 21.58
C ASP A 251 8.17 18.03 21.57
N HIS A 252 6.98 17.42 21.54
CA HIS A 252 5.68 18.10 21.56
C HIS A 252 5.46 19.06 20.37
N GLY A 253 5.89 18.63 19.19
CA GLY A 253 5.65 19.32 17.93
C GLY A 253 6.69 20.40 17.60
N LYS A 254 7.85 20.43 18.28
CA LYS A 254 8.91 21.37 17.88
C LYS A 254 9.59 20.88 16.60
N THR A 255 9.94 19.60 16.55
CA THR A 255 10.55 18.92 15.41
C THR A 255 9.73 17.71 14.98
N TYR A 256 9.84 17.35 13.69
CA TYR A 256 9.27 16.12 13.13
C TYR A 256 10.27 14.98 13.30
N ASN A 257 9.86 13.89 13.93
CA ASN A 257 10.71 12.71 14.08
C ASN A 257 10.75 11.82 12.82
N LEU A 258 10.16 12.29 11.71
CA LEU A 258 10.10 11.62 10.41
C LEU A 258 9.17 10.41 10.31
N CYS A 259 8.47 10.06 11.39
CA CYS A 259 7.56 8.91 11.40
C CYS A 259 6.30 9.13 10.56
N HIS A 260 6.02 8.18 9.68
CA HIS A 260 4.81 8.15 8.88
C HIS A 260 4.28 6.72 8.68
N PHE A 261 3.00 6.61 8.37
CA PHE A 261 2.35 5.40 7.88
C PHE A 261 2.72 5.21 6.41
N TRP A 262 3.04 3.98 6.01
CA TRP A 262 3.52 3.70 4.67
C TRP A 262 2.34 3.47 3.71
N SER A 263 2.04 4.48 2.90
CA SER A 263 0.77 4.64 2.16
C SER A 263 0.50 3.63 1.04
N ASN A 264 1.44 2.74 0.69
CA ASN A 264 1.15 1.66 -0.27
C ASN A 264 0.13 0.63 0.28
N PHE A 265 -0.05 0.58 1.61
CA PHE A 265 -1.21 -0.05 2.23
C PHE A 265 -1.98 1.01 3.01
N GLU A 266 -3.20 1.30 2.57
CA GLU A 266 -4.15 2.16 3.27
C GLU A 266 -5.54 1.56 3.14
N VAL A 267 -6.24 1.35 4.24
CA VAL A 267 -7.69 1.16 4.25
C VAL A 267 -8.29 2.35 4.96
N ALA A 268 -9.00 3.22 4.24
CA ALA A 268 -9.42 4.50 4.82
C ALA A 268 -10.76 5.01 4.28
N ASP A 269 -11.41 5.85 5.08
CA ASP A 269 -12.62 6.60 4.76
C ASP A 269 -12.24 7.85 3.96
N MET A 270 -12.64 7.92 2.68
CA MET A 270 -12.33 9.05 1.81
C MET A 270 -13.06 10.33 2.21
N ASP A 271 -14.08 10.26 3.07
CA ASP A 271 -14.73 11.48 3.57
C ASP A 271 -13.75 12.33 4.38
N PHE A 272 -12.69 11.74 4.96
CA PHE A 272 -11.61 12.51 5.56
C PHE A 272 -10.82 13.30 4.52
N TRP A 273 -10.44 12.68 3.41
CA TRP A 273 -9.73 13.37 2.33
C TRP A 273 -10.59 14.45 1.66
N ARG A 274 -11.91 14.24 1.61
CA ARG A 274 -12.89 15.21 1.09
C ARG A 274 -13.26 16.29 2.11
N SER A 275 -12.77 16.21 3.33
CA SER A 275 -13.12 17.16 4.39
C SER A 275 -12.49 18.53 4.14
N ASP A 276 -13.14 19.58 4.67
CA ASP A 276 -12.65 20.96 4.57
C ASP A 276 -11.22 21.12 5.11
N VAL A 277 -10.87 20.43 6.20
CA VAL A 277 -9.52 20.49 6.79
C VAL A 277 -8.46 19.89 5.86
N TYR A 278 -8.73 18.71 5.29
CA TYR A 278 -7.74 18.06 4.42
C TYR A 278 -7.58 18.80 3.10
N GLU A 279 -8.68 19.25 2.48
CA GLU A 279 -8.64 20.05 1.26
C GLU A 279 -7.83 21.33 1.44
N LYS A 280 -8.03 22.05 2.56
CA LYS A 280 -7.26 23.26 2.89
C LYS A 280 -5.80 22.94 3.17
N TYR A 281 -5.51 21.85 3.88
CA TYR A 281 -4.15 21.44 4.17
C TYR A 281 -3.39 21.06 2.89
N PHE A 282 -3.97 20.20 2.05
CA PHE A 282 -3.38 19.83 0.77
C PHE A 282 -3.16 21.06 -0.10
N LYS A 283 -4.15 21.96 -0.20
CA LYS A 283 -4.00 23.20 -0.96
C LYS A 283 -2.84 24.05 -0.44
N TYR A 284 -2.74 24.22 0.89
CA TYR A 284 -1.65 24.97 1.53
C TYR A 284 -0.27 24.41 1.15
N LEU A 285 -0.14 23.09 1.18
CA LEU A 285 1.08 22.40 0.75
C LEU A 285 1.34 22.56 -0.76
N ASP A 286 0.31 22.39 -1.59
CA ASP A 286 0.42 22.43 -3.06
C ASP A 286 0.82 23.82 -3.57
N ASP A 287 0.28 24.88 -2.95
CA ASP A 287 0.60 26.28 -3.28
C ASP A 287 2.09 26.62 -3.05
N THR A 288 2.81 25.85 -2.20
CA THR A 288 4.26 26.04 -2.01
C THR A 288 5.10 25.52 -3.19
N GLY A 289 4.52 24.65 -4.02
CA GLY A 289 5.21 23.95 -5.12
C GLY A 289 6.25 22.92 -4.68
N LYS A 290 6.35 22.59 -3.38
CA LYS A 290 7.41 21.74 -2.84
C LYS A 290 7.24 20.24 -3.12
N PHE A 291 6.08 19.80 -3.61
CA PHE A 291 5.98 18.51 -4.31
C PHE A 291 6.97 18.43 -5.49
N PHE A 292 7.27 19.57 -6.13
CA PHE A 292 8.17 19.67 -7.28
C PHE A 292 9.56 20.21 -6.94
N TYR A 293 9.65 21.19 -6.03
CA TYR A 293 10.92 21.76 -5.60
C TYR A 293 11.67 20.92 -4.58
N GLU A 294 10.98 20.06 -3.83
CA GLU A 294 11.56 19.02 -2.98
C GLU A 294 11.15 17.64 -3.55
N ARG A 295 10.82 16.67 -2.69
CA ARG A 295 10.28 15.36 -3.11
C ARG A 295 9.28 14.82 -2.08
N TRP A 296 8.33 15.68 -1.69
CA TRP A 296 7.29 15.35 -0.72
C TRP A 296 6.48 14.14 -1.18
N GLY A 297 6.57 13.05 -0.41
CA GLY A 297 5.77 11.86 -0.61
C GLY A 297 4.34 12.03 -0.09
N ASP A 298 3.39 11.32 -0.68
CA ASP A 298 2.02 11.21 -0.15
C ASP A 298 2.00 10.56 1.24
N ALA A 299 2.87 9.59 1.51
CA ALA A 299 2.93 8.90 2.79
C ALA A 299 3.16 9.85 4.00
N PRO A 300 4.20 10.70 4.04
CA PRO A 300 4.33 11.69 5.10
C PRO A 300 3.23 12.77 5.07
N VAL A 301 2.71 13.17 3.91
CA VAL A 301 1.61 14.16 3.82
C VAL A 301 0.33 13.63 4.47
N HIS A 302 -0.10 12.41 4.08
CA HIS A 302 -1.24 11.71 4.68
C HIS A 302 -1.04 11.51 6.18
N SER A 303 0.16 11.07 6.57
CA SER A 303 0.45 10.77 7.98
C SER A 303 0.41 12.00 8.87
N LEU A 304 0.92 13.14 8.40
CA LEU A 304 0.80 14.40 9.15
C LEU A 304 -0.66 14.82 9.27
N ALA A 305 -1.44 14.75 8.19
CA ALA A 305 -2.86 15.10 8.24
C ALA A 305 -3.66 14.19 9.18
N VAL A 306 -3.51 12.87 9.04
CA VAL A 306 -4.14 11.87 9.91
C VAL A 306 -3.72 12.07 11.36
N SER A 307 -2.44 12.35 11.62
CA SER A 307 -1.93 12.46 12.99
C SER A 307 -2.32 13.76 13.68
N LEU A 308 -2.66 14.83 12.94
CA LEU A 308 -2.98 16.14 13.49
C LEU A 308 -4.47 16.43 13.53
N PHE A 309 -5.21 16.00 12.50
CA PHE A 309 -6.60 16.41 12.28
C PHE A 309 -7.62 15.34 12.66
N LEU A 310 -7.17 14.17 13.12
CA LEU A 310 -8.02 13.12 13.67
C LEU A 310 -7.65 12.83 15.12
N PRO A 311 -8.64 12.52 15.97
CA PRO A 311 -8.40 11.86 17.25
C PRO A 311 -7.72 10.50 17.02
N GLN A 312 -6.78 10.13 17.88
CA GLN A 312 -5.95 8.93 17.70
C GLN A 312 -6.77 7.63 17.60
N GLU A 313 -7.94 7.54 18.25
CA GLU A 313 -8.80 6.37 18.21
C GLU A 313 -9.42 6.11 16.83
N LYS A 314 -9.40 7.10 15.93
CA LYS A 314 -9.81 6.95 14.53
C LYS A 314 -8.78 6.22 13.67
N VAL A 315 -7.56 6.06 14.18
CA VAL A 315 -6.46 5.38 13.49
C VAL A 315 -6.34 3.94 13.98
N HIS A 316 -6.11 3.02 13.05
CA HIS A 316 -6.04 1.59 13.34
C HIS A 316 -4.79 0.95 12.73
N PHE A 317 -4.09 0.16 13.55
CA PHE A 317 -2.98 -0.67 13.10
C PHE A 317 -3.50 -2.09 12.91
N PHE A 318 -3.55 -2.55 11.66
CA PHE A 318 -3.97 -3.91 11.30
C PHE A 318 -2.84 -4.91 11.57
N ASN A 319 -2.61 -5.26 12.82
CA ASN A 319 -1.55 -6.19 13.22
C ASN A 319 -1.84 -7.67 12.86
N GLU A 320 -3.00 -7.95 12.28
CA GLU A 320 -3.44 -9.26 11.81
C GLU A 320 -3.38 -9.42 10.28
N VAL A 321 -3.23 -8.34 9.52
CA VAL A 321 -3.22 -8.35 8.04
C VAL A 321 -1.79 -8.45 7.54
N GLY A 322 -1.18 -9.65 7.59
CA GLY A 322 0.20 -9.82 7.15
C GLY A 322 0.41 -9.25 5.75
N TYR A 323 1.36 -8.33 5.60
CA TYR A 323 1.54 -7.51 4.41
C TYR A 323 3.01 -7.30 4.11
N LYS A 324 3.39 -7.29 2.84
CA LYS A 324 4.75 -6.97 2.41
C LYS A 324 4.72 -6.15 1.13
N HIS A 325 5.61 -5.18 1.08
CA HIS A 325 5.93 -4.43 -0.12
C HIS A 325 7.44 -4.19 -0.13
N SER A 326 8.11 -4.51 -1.23
CA SER A 326 9.58 -4.48 -1.33
C SER A 326 10.25 -5.28 -0.18
N VAL A 327 11.14 -4.64 0.58
CA VAL A 327 11.95 -5.27 1.65
C VAL A 327 11.28 -5.26 3.03
N TYR A 328 10.19 -4.52 3.21
CA TYR A 328 9.52 -4.39 4.49
C TYR A 328 8.26 -5.26 4.54
N SER A 329 8.09 -5.95 5.66
CA SER A 329 6.89 -6.74 5.92
C SER A 329 6.35 -6.47 7.31
N MET A 330 5.03 -6.36 7.44
CA MET A 330 4.36 -6.59 8.71
C MET A 330 3.91 -8.05 8.74
N CYS A 331 4.43 -8.81 9.70
CA CYS A 331 4.09 -10.21 9.91
C CYS A 331 3.59 -10.38 11.35
N PRO A 332 2.39 -10.93 11.59
CA PRO A 332 1.89 -11.11 12.94
C PRO A 332 2.87 -11.90 13.82
N ILE A 333 3.38 -11.27 14.88
CA ILE A 333 4.31 -11.91 15.83
C ILE A 333 3.59 -12.66 16.96
N ASP A 334 2.28 -12.42 17.11
CA ASP A 334 1.41 -13.25 17.94
C ASP A 334 1.21 -14.61 17.26
N LYS A 335 1.61 -15.69 17.94
CA LYS A 335 1.59 -17.05 17.38
C LYS A 335 0.18 -17.57 17.11
N ASP A 336 -0.80 -17.13 17.89
CA ASP A 336 -2.18 -17.60 17.72
C ASP A 336 -2.82 -16.90 16.51
N ILE A 337 -2.57 -15.60 16.34
CA ILE A 337 -2.94 -14.87 15.11
C ILE A 337 -2.25 -15.50 13.91
N TRP A 338 -0.92 -15.68 13.96
CA TRP A 338 -0.13 -16.21 12.86
C TRP A 338 -0.62 -17.58 12.39
N LYS A 339 -0.92 -18.50 13.33
CA LYS A 339 -1.47 -19.83 13.02
C LYS A 339 -2.90 -19.76 12.53
N LYS A 340 -3.77 -19.02 13.23
CA LYS A 340 -5.20 -18.94 12.92
C LYS A 340 -5.43 -18.34 11.53
N ARG A 341 -4.64 -17.33 11.16
CA ARG A 341 -4.70 -16.66 9.86
C ARG A 341 -3.83 -17.35 8.80
N LYS A 342 -3.31 -18.55 9.05
CA LYS A 342 -2.50 -19.35 8.12
C LYS A 342 -1.39 -18.55 7.44
N CYS A 343 -0.71 -17.70 8.21
CA CYS A 343 0.32 -16.84 7.68
C CYS A 343 1.50 -17.66 7.12
N TYR A 344 2.08 -17.20 6.01
CA TYR A 344 3.27 -17.83 5.41
C TYR A 344 4.56 -17.00 5.54
N CYS A 345 4.47 -15.84 6.19
CA CYS A 345 5.62 -15.01 6.51
C CYS A 345 6.43 -15.56 7.69
N ASN A 346 7.73 -15.24 7.73
CA ASN A 346 8.56 -15.49 8.89
C ASN A 346 8.30 -14.37 9.92
N PRO A 347 7.79 -14.65 11.14
CA PRO A 347 7.59 -13.60 12.14
C PRO A 347 8.85 -12.78 12.43
N LYS A 348 10.05 -13.36 12.26
CA LYS A 348 11.33 -12.64 12.43
C LYS A 348 11.61 -11.58 11.36
N SER A 349 10.90 -11.59 10.24
CA SER A 349 10.99 -10.52 9.24
C SER A 349 10.02 -9.38 9.49
N ASP A 350 9.23 -9.44 10.57
CA ASP A 350 8.35 -8.33 10.95
C ASP A 350 9.16 -7.05 11.16
N PHE A 351 8.71 -5.98 10.53
CA PHE A 351 9.36 -4.68 10.56
C PHE A 351 8.85 -3.80 11.70
N THR A 352 7.65 -4.08 12.24
CA THR A 352 6.90 -3.20 13.16
C THR A 352 7.74 -2.68 14.33
N PHE A 353 8.58 -3.54 14.90
CA PHE A 353 9.40 -3.19 16.06
C PHE A 353 10.86 -2.97 15.73
N GLN A 354 11.32 -3.00 14.48
CA GLN A 354 12.72 -2.74 14.14
C GLN A 354 13.08 -1.27 14.33
N GLY A 355 14.37 -0.97 14.54
CA GLY A 355 14.85 0.39 14.84
C GLY A 355 14.47 1.47 13.81
N TYR A 356 14.37 1.13 12.52
CA TYR A 356 13.98 2.09 11.47
C TYR A 356 12.45 2.16 11.24
N SER A 357 11.67 1.30 11.89
CA SER A 357 10.20 1.40 11.89
C SER A 357 9.71 2.40 12.93
N CYS A 358 8.46 2.84 12.79
CA CYS A 358 7.78 3.71 13.74
C CYS A 358 6.72 3.00 14.59
N GLY A 359 6.66 1.67 14.56
CA GLY A 359 5.67 0.94 15.36
C GLY A 359 5.84 1.16 16.86
N ARG A 360 7.07 1.33 17.36
CA ARG A 360 7.31 1.65 18.78
C ARG A 360 6.70 3.00 19.17
N GLN A 361 6.85 4.00 18.31
CA GLN A 361 6.33 5.34 18.46
C GLN A 361 4.81 5.30 18.43
N TYR A 362 4.22 4.54 17.51
CA TYR A 362 2.76 4.37 17.42
C TYR A 362 2.18 3.72 18.68
N TYR A 363 2.76 2.62 19.16
CA TYR A 363 2.32 1.96 20.39
C TYR A 363 2.46 2.87 21.62
N LYS A 364 3.56 3.65 21.69
CA LYS A 364 3.77 4.63 22.76
C LYS A 364 2.72 5.74 22.72
N ALA A 365 2.44 6.30 21.54
CA ALA A 365 1.48 7.38 21.36
C ALA A 365 0.06 6.97 21.73
N THR A 366 -0.34 5.76 21.33
CA THR A 366 -1.70 5.22 21.53
C THR A 366 -1.92 4.53 22.87
N GLY A 367 -0.87 4.30 23.66
CA GLY A 367 -0.96 3.53 24.90
C GLY A 367 -1.23 2.03 24.70
N LEU A 368 -1.09 1.52 23.47
CA LEU A 368 -1.24 0.10 23.19
C LEU A 368 -0.14 -0.72 23.89
N THR A 369 -0.53 -1.89 24.40
CA THR A 369 0.43 -2.83 24.99
C THR A 369 1.20 -3.53 23.89
N LYS A 370 2.52 -3.36 23.86
CA LYS A 370 3.39 -4.08 22.91
C LYS A 370 3.35 -5.59 23.22
N PRO A 371 3.43 -6.48 22.22
CA PRO A 371 3.54 -7.92 22.43
C PRO A 371 4.73 -8.26 23.33
N SER A 372 4.63 -9.24 24.22
CA SER A 372 5.68 -9.52 25.23
C SER A 372 7.06 -9.82 24.62
N ASN A 373 7.08 -10.36 23.41
CA ASN A 373 8.26 -10.71 22.62
C ASN A 373 8.72 -9.60 21.66
N TRP A 374 8.19 -8.38 21.72
CA TRP A 374 8.52 -7.31 20.76
C TRP A 374 10.02 -7.00 20.64
N ARG A 375 10.79 -7.20 21.72
CA ARG A 375 12.24 -6.97 21.75
C ARG A 375 13.06 -8.00 20.98
N ASP A 376 12.48 -9.15 20.65
CA ASP A 376 13.15 -10.18 19.85
C ASP A 376 13.25 -9.77 18.36
N TYR A 377 12.66 -8.62 18.01
CA TYR A 377 12.52 -8.07 16.67
C TYR A 377 13.06 -6.62 16.57
N ASP A 378 13.94 -6.20 17.51
CA ASP A 378 14.64 -4.90 17.53
C ASP A 378 15.75 -4.81 16.47
#